data_AF-A0A5N6TQ69-F1
#
_entry.id   AF-A0A5N6TQ69-F1
#
_cell.length_a   1.000
_cell.length_b   1.000
_cell.length_c   1.000
_cell.angle_alpha   90.00
_cell.angle_beta   90.00
_cell.angle_gamma   90.00
#
_symmetry.space_group_name_H-M   'P 1'
#
loop_
_entity.id
_entity.type
_entity.pdbx_description
1 polymer ?
#
loop_
_entity_poly.entity_id
_entity_poly.type
_entity_poly.pdbx_seq_one_letter_code
_entity_poly.pdbx_strand_id
1 'polypeptide(L)'
;MPQRQPSIPWKERRERRHSTYDPKRKHKADRERHRRGKRSCFKKLNDFYLDAVESGRDCRVYAVILNKPKGQTCVRYTTYNSHPQEDWTPQAEEVAHHWPKADSWTPVNFKDDKRQAGTTMKSASTSQRRLFTLSTPPMLNLINTPTLG
;
A
#
# COMPACT_ATOMS: atom_id res chain seq x y z
N MET A 1 -9.86 -57.35 15.43
CA MET A 1 -9.97 -56.18 14.54
C MET A 1 -10.19 -54.94 15.38
N PRO A 2 -9.29 -53.93 15.41
CA PRO A 2 -9.52 -52.72 16.20
C PRO A 2 -10.62 -51.89 15.52
N GLN A 3 -11.67 -51.57 16.28
CA GLN A 3 -12.80 -50.78 15.81
C GLN A 3 -12.32 -49.34 15.50
N ARG A 4 -12.58 -48.88 14.27
CA ARG A 4 -12.34 -47.48 13.88
C ARG A 4 -13.33 -46.60 14.62
N GLN A 5 -12.83 -45.81 15.56
CA GLN A 5 -13.61 -44.75 16.23
C GLN A 5 -14.17 -43.78 15.17
N PRO A 6 -15.44 -43.38 15.26
CA PRO A 6 -16.03 -42.42 14.33
C PRO A 6 -15.31 -41.08 14.46
N SER A 7 -14.81 -40.56 13.33
CA SER A 7 -14.09 -39.29 13.33
C SER A 7 -15.06 -38.15 13.63
N ILE A 8 -14.80 -37.38 14.69
CA ILE A 8 -15.60 -36.20 15.04
C ILE A 8 -15.68 -35.27 13.82
N PRO A 9 -16.88 -34.88 13.36
CA PRO A 9 -17.07 -33.97 12.22
C PRO A 9 -16.26 -32.68 12.40
N TRP A 10 -15.69 -32.18 11.30
CA TRP A 10 -14.79 -31.02 11.34
C TRP A 10 -15.44 -29.76 11.96
N LYS A 11 -16.77 -29.60 11.80
CA LYS A 11 -17.55 -28.50 12.37
C LYS A 11 -17.54 -28.54 13.90
N GLU A 12 -17.88 -29.70 14.48
CA GLU A 12 -17.90 -29.89 15.94
C GLU A 12 -16.51 -29.73 16.55
N ARG A 13 -15.47 -30.21 15.83
CA ARG A 13 -14.07 -30.02 16.22
C ARG A 13 -13.64 -28.53 16.22
N ARG A 14 -14.21 -27.72 15.33
CA ARG A 14 -13.96 -26.28 15.23
C ARG A 14 -14.72 -25.53 16.32
N GLU A 15 -15.97 -25.88 16.56
CA GLU A 15 -16.84 -25.27 17.57
C GLU A 15 -16.29 -25.46 19.00
N ARG A 16 -15.82 -26.68 19.32
CA ARG A 16 -15.11 -26.94 20.59
C ARG A 16 -13.82 -26.11 20.73
N ARG A 17 -13.12 -25.79 19.63
CA ARG A 17 -11.92 -24.92 19.65
C ARG A 17 -12.26 -23.44 19.81
N HIS A 18 -13.45 -23.00 19.41
CA HIS A 18 -13.92 -21.63 19.63
C HIS A 18 -14.35 -21.40 21.08
N SER A 19 -14.84 -22.44 21.78
CA SER A 19 -15.24 -22.39 23.19
C SER A 19 -14.07 -22.10 24.14
N THR A 20 -12.85 -22.56 23.83
CA THR A 20 -11.66 -22.32 24.67
C THR A 20 -10.82 -21.19 24.09
N TYR A 21 -11.12 -19.95 24.46
CA TYR A 21 -10.29 -18.80 24.15
C TYR A 21 -8.92 -18.95 24.82
N ASP A 22 -7.86 -19.14 24.03
CA ASP A 22 -6.48 -19.14 24.50
C ASP A 22 -5.82 -17.79 24.13
N PRO A 23 -5.59 -16.90 25.12
CA PRO A 23 -4.96 -15.60 24.89
C PRO A 23 -3.58 -15.70 24.21
N LYS A 24 -2.79 -16.74 24.53
CA LYS A 24 -1.44 -16.92 23.96
C LYS A 24 -1.52 -17.27 22.47
N ARG A 25 -2.46 -18.14 22.09
CA ARG A 25 -2.68 -18.51 20.68
C ARG A 25 -3.18 -17.34 19.85
N LYS A 26 -4.13 -16.56 20.39
CA LYS A 26 -4.59 -15.33 19.72
C LYS A 26 -3.44 -14.33 19.53
N HIS A 27 -2.67 -14.08 20.58
CA HIS A 27 -1.54 -13.14 20.48
C HIS A 27 -0.49 -13.58 19.44
N LYS A 28 -0.21 -14.88 19.33
CA LYS A 28 0.66 -15.41 18.25
C LYS A 28 0.05 -15.18 16.86
N ALA A 29 -1.25 -15.46 16.70
CA ALA A 29 -1.96 -15.25 15.44
C ALA A 29 -1.99 -13.77 15.03
N ASP A 30 -2.21 -12.86 15.99
CA ASP A 30 -2.24 -11.41 15.75
C ASP A 30 -0.86 -10.88 15.34
N ARG A 31 0.21 -11.33 16.03
CA ARG A 31 1.60 -11.00 15.63
C ARG A 31 1.91 -11.47 14.21
N GLU A 32 1.51 -12.69 13.87
CA GLU A 32 1.73 -13.23 12.52
C GLU A 32 0.89 -12.50 11.47
N ARG A 33 -0.37 -12.16 11.78
CA ARG A 33 -1.22 -11.33 10.92
C ARG A 33 -0.58 -9.97 10.67
N HIS A 34 -0.08 -9.32 11.71
CA HIS A 34 0.63 -8.04 11.61
C HIS A 34 1.87 -8.16 10.71
N ARG A 35 2.70 -9.19 10.93
CA ARG A 35 3.90 -9.46 10.11
C ARG A 35 3.56 -9.63 8.63
N ARG A 36 2.52 -10.43 8.33
CA ARG A 36 2.04 -10.65 6.95
C ARG A 36 1.45 -9.38 6.34
N GLY A 37 0.68 -8.62 7.12
CA GLY A 37 0.09 -7.34 6.70
C GLY A 37 1.17 -6.34 6.29
N LYS A 38 2.22 -6.20 7.12
CA LYS A 38 3.37 -5.35 6.82
C LYS A 38 4.03 -5.74 5.50
N ARG A 39 4.33 -7.04 5.30
CA ARG A 39 4.93 -7.55 4.06
C ARG A 39 4.03 -7.29 2.85
N SER A 40 2.71 -7.50 3.00
CA SER A 40 1.76 -7.22 1.93
C SER A 40 1.68 -5.74 1.58
N CYS A 41 1.83 -4.85 2.55
CA CYS A 41 1.86 -3.41 2.32
C CYS A 41 3.07 -3.03 1.45
N PHE A 42 4.27 -3.46 1.84
CA PHE A 42 5.48 -3.20 1.06
C PHE A 42 5.45 -3.82 -0.34
N LYS A 43 4.87 -5.03 -0.47
CA LYS A 43 4.65 -5.62 -1.80
C LYS A 43 3.80 -4.70 -2.67
N LYS A 44 2.67 -4.19 -2.16
CA LYS A 44 1.79 -3.30 -2.93
C LYS A 44 2.46 -1.98 -3.31
N LEU A 45 3.26 -1.40 -2.40
CA LEU A 45 4.03 -0.20 -2.70
C LEU A 45 5.06 -0.46 -3.82
N ASN A 46 5.70 -1.63 -3.78
CA ASN A 46 6.62 -2.03 -4.83
C ASN A 46 5.91 -2.30 -6.16
N ASP A 47 4.79 -3.02 -6.15
CA ASP A 47 3.99 -3.26 -7.35
C ASP A 47 3.53 -1.91 -7.97
N PHE A 48 3.15 -0.94 -7.14
CA PHE A 48 2.79 0.41 -7.59
C PHE A 48 3.97 1.16 -8.20
N TYR A 49 5.15 1.09 -7.58
CA TYR A 49 6.37 1.68 -8.14
C TYR A 49 6.71 1.06 -9.50
N LEU A 50 6.65 -0.26 -9.63
CA LEU A 50 6.91 -0.96 -10.89
C LEU A 50 5.92 -0.55 -11.99
N ASP A 51 4.63 -0.46 -11.67
CA ASP A 51 3.59 0.01 -12.61
C ASP A 51 3.86 1.45 -13.09
N ALA A 52 4.34 2.32 -12.20
CA ALA A 52 4.72 3.69 -12.55
C ALA A 52 5.94 3.72 -13.48
N VAL A 53 6.96 2.90 -13.20
CA VAL A 53 8.16 2.76 -14.05
C VAL A 53 7.78 2.22 -15.43
N GLU A 54 6.95 1.18 -15.51
CA GLU A 54 6.46 0.62 -16.78
C GLU A 54 5.63 1.63 -17.59
N SER A 55 4.91 2.51 -16.89
CA SER A 55 4.15 3.61 -17.51
C SER A 55 5.03 4.81 -17.93
N GLY A 56 6.35 4.75 -17.73
CA GLY A 56 7.29 5.82 -18.04
C GLY A 56 7.19 7.04 -17.12
N ARG A 57 6.65 6.86 -15.90
CA ARG A 57 6.50 7.94 -14.93
C ARG A 57 7.62 7.90 -13.91
N ASP A 58 8.19 9.07 -13.66
CA ASP A 58 9.10 9.24 -12.54
C ASP A 58 8.29 9.24 -11.24
N CYS A 59 8.39 8.14 -10.49
CA CYS A 59 7.69 7.96 -9.23
C CYS A 59 8.66 7.42 -8.18
N ARG A 60 8.71 8.10 -7.04
CA ARG A 60 9.51 7.69 -5.89
C ARG A 60 8.59 7.40 -4.72
N VAL A 61 8.77 6.23 -4.14
CA VAL A 61 7.95 5.73 -3.03
C VAL A 61 8.84 5.50 -1.80
N TYR A 62 8.46 6.14 -0.70
CA TYR A 62 9.04 5.95 0.62
C TYR A 62 7.93 5.73 1.63
N ALA A 63 8.08 4.72 2.48
CA ALA A 63 7.12 4.44 3.55
C ALA A 63 7.83 4.08 4.84
N VAL A 64 7.32 4.60 5.95
CA VAL A 64 7.84 4.34 7.30
C VAL A 64 6.72 3.75 8.15
N ILE A 65 6.99 2.62 8.79
CA ILE A 65 6.08 1.98 9.75
C ILE A 65 6.72 2.02 11.13
N LEU A 66 6.15 2.84 11.99
CA LEU A 66 6.47 2.95 13.40
C LEU A 66 5.89 1.76 14.18
N ASN A 67 6.75 0.94 14.79
CA ASN A 67 6.34 -0.12 15.70
C ASN A 67 6.70 0.26 17.14
N LYS A 68 5.69 0.39 17.99
CA LYS A 68 5.84 0.63 19.44
C LYS A 68 5.52 -0.67 20.20
N PRO A 69 6.52 -1.53 20.50
CA PRO A 69 6.30 -2.69 21.36
C PRO A 69 5.84 -2.23 22.76
N LYS A 70 4.84 -2.92 23.33
CA LYS A 70 4.40 -2.64 24.71
C LYS A 70 5.55 -2.94 25.69
N GLY A 71 5.85 -1.98 26.57
CA GLY A 71 6.82 -2.15 27.66
C GLY A 71 8.30 -1.94 27.28
N GLN A 72 8.59 -1.65 26.02
CA GLN A 72 9.93 -1.22 25.59
C GLN A 72 9.88 0.27 25.25
N THR A 73 10.83 1.05 25.78
CA THR A 73 11.12 2.42 25.35
C THR A 73 11.70 2.48 23.93
N CYS A 74 12.14 1.34 23.40
CA CYS A 74 12.69 1.22 22.05
C CYS A 74 11.58 1.27 21.00
N VAL A 75 11.54 2.39 20.27
CA VAL A 75 10.78 2.54 19.03
C VAL A 75 11.51 1.80 17.92
N ARG A 76 10.79 1.03 17.10
CA ARG A 76 11.36 0.36 15.92
C ARG A 76 10.71 0.85 14.64
N TYR A 77 11.51 1.39 13.75
CA TYR A 77 11.08 1.75 12.41
C TYR A 77 11.27 0.58 11.45
N THR A 78 10.32 0.37 10.55
CA THR A 78 10.53 -0.44 9.36
C THR A 78 10.25 0.44 8.16
N THR A 79 11.22 0.57 7.27
CA THR A 79 11.12 1.44 6.10
C THR A 79 11.02 0.61 4.82
N TYR A 80 10.43 1.21 3.80
CA TYR A 80 10.50 0.79 2.41
C TYR A 80 10.96 2.00 1.60
N ASN A 81 12.01 1.83 0.80
CA ASN A 81 12.53 2.84 -0.12
C ASN A 81 12.69 2.20 -1.50
N SER A 82 12.01 2.77 -2.48
CA SER A 82 12.11 2.37 -3.90
C SER A 82 13.51 2.64 -4.50
N HIS A 83 14.22 3.65 -4.00
CA HIS A 83 15.54 4.05 -4.47
C HIS A 83 16.52 4.13 -3.28
N PRO A 84 17.01 2.99 -2.78
CA PRO A 84 17.82 2.91 -1.56
C PRO A 84 19.23 3.50 -1.70
N GLN A 85 19.68 3.74 -2.94
CA GLN A 85 21.00 4.32 -3.24
C GLN A 85 20.97 5.85 -3.33
N GLU A 86 19.79 6.45 -3.32
CA GLU A 86 19.59 7.89 -3.46
C GLU A 86 19.28 8.52 -2.09
N ASP A 87 19.87 9.69 -1.84
CA ASP A 87 19.65 10.47 -0.61
C ASP A 87 18.51 11.47 -0.79
N TRP A 88 17.28 10.94 -0.94
CA TRP A 88 16.07 11.75 -1.15
C TRP A 88 15.01 11.55 -0.06
N THR A 89 15.18 10.54 0.79
CA THR A 89 14.20 10.19 1.83
C THR A 89 14.60 10.79 3.18
N PRO A 90 13.67 11.45 3.90
CA PRO A 90 13.95 11.91 5.25
C PRO A 90 14.20 10.74 6.20
N GLN A 91 14.97 10.99 7.26
CA GLN A 91 15.23 9.98 8.27
C GLN A 91 13.94 9.58 8.98
N ALA A 92 13.83 8.31 9.40
CA ALA A 92 12.58 7.80 10.00
C ALA A 92 12.18 8.56 11.29
N GLU A 93 13.18 9.05 12.04
CA GLU A 93 12.98 9.87 13.25
C GLU A 93 12.43 11.25 12.89
N GLU A 94 12.96 11.88 11.84
CA GLU A 94 12.48 13.17 11.33
C GLU A 94 11.00 13.08 10.90
N VAL A 95 10.63 12.02 10.15
CA VAL A 95 9.24 11.73 9.79
C VAL A 95 8.36 11.59 11.04
N ALA A 96 8.86 10.97 12.11
CA ALA A 96 8.12 10.80 13.35
C ALA A 96 7.97 12.11 14.14
N HIS A 97 9.00 12.97 14.14
CA HIS A 97 8.97 14.28 14.80
C HIS A 97 7.99 15.25 14.14
N HIS A 98 7.85 15.19 12.82
CA HIS A 98 6.94 16.05 12.07
C HIS A 98 5.53 15.49 11.95
N TRP A 99 5.25 14.28 12.45
CA TRP A 99 3.90 13.72 12.47
C TRP A 99 3.00 14.38 13.54
N PRO A 100 1.74 14.79 13.25
CA PRO A 100 0.97 14.67 12.01
C PRO A 100 0.90 16.02 11.27
N LYS A 101 2.02 16.57 10.82
CA LYS A 101 2.03 17.62 9.81
C LYS A 101 2.27 16.99 8.45
N ALA A 102 1.18 16.63 7.79
CA ALA A 102 1.16 16.47 6.35
C ALA A 102 -0.05 17.25 5.86
N ASP A 103 0.16 18.15 4.90
CA ASP A 103 -0.94 18.69 4.11
C ASP A 103 -1.70 17.50 3.50
N SER A 104 -2.95 17.31 3.93
CA SER A 104 -3.74 16.20 3.46
C SER A 104 -4.32 16.55 2.09
N TRP A 105 -3.72 16.04 1.03
CA TRP A 105 -4.33 16.09 -0.30
C TRP A 105 -5.41 15.02 -0.40
N THR A 106 -6.67 15.44 -0.35
CA THR A 106 -7.84 14.60 -0.63
C THR A 106 -8.17 14.67 -2.12
N PRO A 107 -8.93 13.71 -2.69
CA PRO A 107 -9.42 13.80 -4.07
C PRO A 107 -10.18 15.11 -4.39
N VAL A 108 -10.67 15.83 -3.37
CA VAL A 108 -11.32 17.15 -3.53
C VAL A 108 -10.33 18.22 -3.96
N ASN A 109 -9.06 18.10 -3.56
CA ASN A 109 -7.98 19.00 -3.94
C ASN A 109 -7.60 18.91 -5.44
N PHE A 110 -8.22 18.00 -6.19
CA PHE A 110 -7.97 17.76 -7.62
C PHE A 110 -9.22 17.97 -8.50
N LYS A 111 -10.29 18.62 -8.00
CA LYS A 111 -11.59 18.70 -8.69
C LYS A 111 -11.74 19.80 -9.75
N ASP A 112 -10.79 20.73 -9.86
CA ASP A 112 -10.97 21.93 -10.69
C ASP A 112 -10.45 21.82 -12.15
N ASP A 113 -9.90 20.68 -12.56
CA ASP A 113 -9.39 20.47 -13.93
C ASP A 113 -10.47 20.12 -14.98
N LYS A 114 -11.75 20.37 -14.68
CA LYS A 114 -12.86 20.05 -15.59
C LYS A 114 -12.99 20.98 -16.81
N ARG A 115 -12.08 21.92 -17.04
CA ARG A 115 -12.18 22.90 -18.13
C ARG A 115 -11.54 22.49 -19.46
N GLN A 116 -11.01 21.28 -19.63
CA GLN A 116 -10.36 20.89 -20.90
C GLN A 116 -10.66 19.46 -21.42
N ALA A 117 -11.87 18.91 -21.19
CA ALA A 117 -12.32 17.74 -21.93
C ALA A 117 -13.32 18.16 -23.01
N GLY A 118 -12.79 18.52 -24.18
CA GLY A 118 -13.56 18.74 -25.39
C GLY A 118 -14.40 17.52 -25.75
N THR A 119 -15.65 17.79 -26.06
CA THR A 119 -16.69 16.88 -26.52
C THR A 119 -16.23 16.00 -27.68
N THR A 120 -16.24 14.67 -27.54
CA THR A 120 -16.68 13.76 -28.62
C THR A 120 -17.20 12.46 -28.03
N MET A 121 -18.52 12.26 -28.09
CA MET A 121 -19.17 10.97 -27.86
C MET A 121 -18.92 10.05 -29.05
N LYS A 122 -18.32 8.87 -28.83
CA LYS A 122 -18.53 7.68 -29.69
C LYS A 122 -18.51 6.39 -28.88
N SER A 123 -19.72 5.82 -28.77
CA SER A 123 -20.11 4.40 -28.78
C SER A 123 -19.17 3.32 -28.19
N ALA A 124 -19.75 2.63 -27.21
CA ALA A 124 -19.50 1.26 -26.75
C ALA A 124 -18.57 0.37 -27.61
N SER A 125 -17.49 -0.11 -26.98
CA SER A 125 -17.03 -1.48 -27.19
C SER A 125 -16.42 -2.02 -25.89
N THR A 126 -16.78 -3.26 -25.60
CA THR A 126 -16.41 -4.04 -24.42
C THR A 126 -14.92 -4.37 -24.48
N SER A 127 -14.09 -3.72 -23.65
CA SER A 127 -12.71 -4.18 -23.45
C SER A 127 -12.19 -3.79 -22.07
N GLN A 128 -11.62 -4.79 -21.39
CA GLN A 128 -10.93 -4.82 -20.11
C GLN A 128 -11.02 -3.57 -19.22
N ARG A 129 -11.77 -3.69 -18.12
CA ARG A 129 -11.75 -2.74 -17.00
C ARG A 129 -10.34 -2.64 -16.43
N ARG A 130 -9.58 -1.63 -16.85
CA ARG A 130 -8.40 -1.16 -16.09
C ARG A 130 -8.90 -0.71 -14.72
N LEU A 131 -8.33 -1.28 -13.65
CA LEU A 131 -8.75 -1.01 -12.27
C LEU A 131 -8.45 0.43 -11.83
N PHE A 132 -7.63 1.18 -12.57
CA PHE A 132 -7.34 2.59 -12.33
C PHE A 132 -7.16 3.35 -13.65
N THR A 133 -7.88 4.46 -13.81
CA THR A 133 -7.58 5.50 -14.81
C THR A 133 -6.62 6.49 -14.16
N LEU A 134 -5.34 6.39 -14.53
CA LEU A 134 -4.33 7.30 -14.05
C LEU A 134 -4.22 8.50 -15.00
N SER A 135 -4.32 9.71 -14.48
CA SER A 135 -4.15 10.95 -15.25
C SER A 135 -2.74 11.04 -15.85
N THR A 136 -2.67 11.56 -17.08
CA THR A 136 -1.42 11.96 -17.73
C THR A 136 -0.81 13.13 -16.95
N PRO A 137 0.49 13.13 -16.63
CA PRO A 137 1.13 14.28 -16.00
C PRO A 137 1.09 15.49 -16.95
N PRO A 138 0.97 16.72 -16.41
CA PRO A 138 0.89 17.93 -17.23
C PRO A 138 2.18 18.13 -18.03
N MET A 139 2.04 18.51 -19.29
CA MET A 139 3.19 18.93 -20.10
C MET A 139 3.72 20.27 -19.57
N LEU A 140 4.97 20.26 -19.12
CA LEU A 140 5.71 21.46 -18.79
C LEU A 140 5.91 22.28 -20.07
N ASN A 141 5.16 23.38 -20.23
CA ASN A 141 5.43 24.39 -21.25
C ASN A 141 6.69 25.17 -20.84
N LEU A 142 7.86 24.60 -21.14
CA LEU A 142 9.14 25.30 -21.02
C LEU A 142 9.28 26.24 -22.21
N ILE A 143 9.18 27.55 -21.95
CA ILE A 143 9.12 28.61 -22.96
C ILE A 143 10.41 28.69 -23.82
N ASN A 144 11.51 28.05 -23.41
CA ASN A 144 12.82 28.19 -24.07
C ASN A 144 13.58 26.87 -24.25
N THR A 145 13.05 25.91 -25.03
CA THR A 145 13.87 24.79 -25.52
C THR A 145 14.17 25.00 -27.00
N PRO A 146 15.42 25.25 -27.41
CA PRO A 146 15.78 25.31 -28.82
C PRO A 146 15.63 23.91 -29.42
N THR A 147 14.78 23.77 -30.43
CA THR A 147 14.74 22.57 -31.27
C THR A 147 16.04 22.50 -32.07
N LEU A 148 16.87 21.50 -31.78
CA LEU A 148 17.93 21.08 -32.70
C LEU A 148 17.24 20.53 -33.96
N GLY A 149 17.52 21.16 -35.10
CA GLY A 149 17.15 20.67 -36.43
C GLY A 149 18.01 19.50 -36.88
#